data_AF-A0A329VV40-F1
#
_entry.id   AF-A0A329VV40-F1
#
_cell.length_a   1.000
_cell.length_b   1.000
_cell.length_c   1.000
_cell.angle_alpha   90.00
_cell.angle_beta   90.00
_cell.angle_gamma   90.00
#
_symmetry.space_group_name_H-M   'P 1'
#
loop_
_entity.id
_entity.type
_entity.pdbx_description
1 polymer ?
#
loop_
_entity_poly.entity_id
_entity_poly.type
_entity_poly.pdbx_seq_one_letter_code
_entity_poly.pdbx_strand_id
1 'polypeptide(L)'
;MFLRLPDPIKDKKVATTVSTMARHRGSHNGYSSAVEKALNKIDLNQPTNVIAKQVANIQNKVKKAMMNGMPIRSKDIAKNPDIGKQRAFELWDNIFNK
;
A
#
# COMPACT_ATOMS: atom_id res chain seq x y z
N MET A 1 -36.11 41.24 -13.90
CA MET A 1 -35.83 40.49 -15.14
C MET A 1 -34.34 40.60 -15.43
N PHE A 2 -33.58 39.53 -15.22
CA PHE A 2 -32.24 39.29 -15.81
C PHE A 2 -32.05 37.77 -15.88
N LEU A 3 -31.98 37.25 -17.10
CA LEU A 3 -31.77 35.84 -17.43
C LEU A 3 -30.28 35.52 -17.26
N ARG A 4 -29.93 34.52 -16.44
CA ARG A 4 -28.56 33.98 -16.38
C ARG A 4 -28.55 32.64 -17.10
N LEU A 5 -27.79 32.57 -18.20
CA LEU A 5 -27.56 31.36 -18.98
C LEU A 5 -26.78 30.32 -18.14
N PRO A 6 -26.95 29.01 -18.39
CA PRO A 6 -26.20 27.97 -17.68
C PRO A 6 -24.73 27.93 -18.12
N ASP A 7 -23.80 28.00 -17.16
CA ASP A 7 -22.37 27.85 -17.43
C ASP A 7 -22.01 26.40 -17.84
N PRO A 8 -21.08 26.21 -18.79
CA PRO A 8 -20.76 24.91 -19.37
C PRO A 8 -20.01 24.00 -18.39
N ILE A 9 -20.47 22.76 -18.28
CA ILE A 9 -19.72 21.67 -17.63
C ILE A 9 -18.39 21.51 -18.35
N LYS A 10 -17.28 21.77 -17.66
CA LYS A 10 -15.97 21.11 -17.87
C LYS A 10 -14.96 21.66 -16.86
N ASP A 11 -14.77 20.91 -15.79
CA ASP A 11 -13.41 20.59 -15.37
C ASP A 11 -13.40 19.23 -14.69
N LYS A 12 -12.66 18.32 -15.33
CA LYS A 12 -12.43 16.96 -14.87
C LYS A 12 -11.91 17.05 -13.43
N LYS A 13 -12.63 16.44 -12.48
CA LYS A 13 -12.06 16.09 -11.18
C LYS A 13 -10.90 15.14 -11.46
N VAL A 14 -9.68 15.66 -11.53
CA VAL A 14 -8.48 14.86 -11.28
C VAL A 14 -8.71 14.34 -9.88
N ALA A 15 -9.00 13.04 -9.76
CA ALA A 15 -9.12 12.40 -8.48
C ALA A 15 -7.72 12.37 -7.85
N THR A 16 -7.33 13.49 -7.24
CA THR A 16 -6.28 13.56 -6.25
C THR A 16 -6.83 12.91 -4.98
N THR A 17 -7.20 11.63 -5.08
CA THR A 17 -7.46 10.80 -3.91
C THR A 17 -6.10 10.46 -3.34
N VAL A 18 -5.45 11.47 -2.76
CA VAL A 18 -4.38 11.27 -1.80
C VAL A 18 -5.06 10.51 -0.67
N SER A 19 -4.82 9.19 -0.61
CA SER A 19 -5.42 8.33 0.40
C SER A 19 -5.28 9.00 1.78
N THR A 20 -6.39 9.20 2.47
CA THR A 20 -6.47 9.77 3.83
C THR A 20 -5.86 8.87 4.90
N MET A 21 -5.16 7.80 4.51
CA MET A 21 -4.27 7.08 5.39
C MET A 21 -3.18 8.03 5.87
N ALA A 22 -3.41 8.63 7.04
CA ALA A 22 -2.40 9.31 7.81
C ALA A 22 -1.12 8.47 7.76
N ARG A 23 -0.07 9.03 7.16
CA ARG A 23 1.26 8.40 7.10
C ARG A 23 1.81 8.38 8.52
N HIS A 24 1.39 7.40 9.31
CA HIS A 24 1.94 7.14 10.62
C HIS A 24 3.44 6.86 10.43
N ARG A 25 4.28 7.87 10.70
CA ARG A 25 5.75 7.78 10.67
C ARG A 25 6.32 6.99 11.86
N GLY A 26 5.48 6.26 12.59
CA GLY A 26 5.98 5.33 13.60
C GLY A 26 6.74 4.20 12.91
N SER A 27 7.83 3.77 13.54
CA SER A 27 8.77 2.73 13.11
C SER A 27 8.08 1.35 12.89
N HIS A 28 7.29 1.22 11.82
CA HIS A 28 6.76 -0.03 11.26
C HIS A 28 7.51 -0.39 9.97
N ASN A 29 8.77 0.05 9.88
CA ASN A 29 9.50 0.10 8.62
C ASN A 29 9.58 -1.26 7.94
N GLY A 30 9.69 -2.37 8.67
CA GLY A 30 9.83 -3.70 8.05
C GLY A 30 8.66 -4.11 7.14
N TYR A 31 7.46 -4.24 7.72
CA TYR A 31 6.24 -4.58 6.96
C TYR A 31 5.90 -3.53 5.91
N SER A 32 5.91 -2.25 6.29
CA SER A 32 5.55 -1.15 5.38
C SER A 32 6.51 -1.06 4.19
N SER A 33 7.83 -1.22 4.41
CA SER A 33 8.81 -1.24 3.32
C SER A 33 8.68 -2.48 2.42
N ALA A 34 8.28 -3.64 2.97
CA ALA A 34 8.03 -4.82 2.14
C ALA A 34 6.80 -4.64 1.24
N VAL A 35 5.72 -4.05 1.77
CA VAL A 35 4.51 -3.72 0.98
C VAL A 35 4.83 -2.65 -0.07
N GLU A 36 5.56 -1.60 0.30
CA GLU A 36 6.01 -0.56 -0.61
C GLU A 36 6.87 -1.14 -1.74
N LYS A 37 7.85 -1.98 -1.41
CA LYS A 37 8.68 -2.70 -2.39
C LYS A 37 7.83 -3.55 -3.33
N ALA A 38 6.79 -4.23 -2.83
CA ALA A 38 5.90 -5.03 -3.67
C ALA A 38 5.05 -4.16 -4.61
N LEU A 39 4.52 -3.03 -4.13
CA LEU A 39 3.75 -2.08 -4.93
C LEU A 39 4.61 -1.40 -6.00
N ASN A 40 5.86 -1.02 -5.66
CA ASN A 40 6.78 -0.36 -6.58
C ASN A 40 7.21 -1.25 -7.76
N LYS A 41 6.97 -2.57 -7.70
CA LYS A 41 7.20 -3.49 -8.84
C LYS A 41 6.08 -3.46 -9.89
N ILE A 42 4.95 -2.82 -9.60
CA ILE A 42 3.83 -2.73 -10.54
C ILE A 42 4.21 -1.76 -11.67
N ASP A 43 4.16 -2.24 -12.91
CA ASP A 43 4.32 -1.40 -14.09
C ASP A 43 3.05 -0.55 -14.31
N LEU A 44 3.22 0.77 -14.15
CA LEU A 44 2.13 1.74 -14.27
C LEU A 44 1.69 2.00 -15.71
N ASN A 45 2.42 1.49 -16.71
CA ASN A 45 2.05 1.61 -18.12
C ASN A 45 1.00 0.54 -18.55
N GLN A 46 0.61 -0.34 -17.64
CA GLN A 46 -0.40 -1.37 -17.89
C GLN A 46 -1.83 -0.81 -17.79
N PRO A 47 -2.82 -1.47 -18.40
CA PRO A 47 -4.23 -1.12 -18.23
C PRO A 47 -4.65 -1.14 -16.76
N THR A 48 -5.55 -0.21 -16.38
CA THR A 48 -5.99 -0.02 -14.99
C THR A 48 -6.57 -1.27 -14.34
N ASN A 49 -7.26 -2.12 -15.11
CA ASN A 49 -7.80 -3.39 -14.62
C ASN A 49 -6.70 -4.42 -14.30
N VAL A 50 -5.56 -4.38 -14.99
CA VAL A 50 -4.40 -5.23 -14.72
C VAL A 50 -3.71 -4.77 -13.43
N ILE A 51 -3.48 -3.46 -13.30
CA ILE A 51 -2.94 -2.84 -12.08
C ILE A 51 -3.83 -3.17 -10.88
N ALA A 52 -5.15 -3.01 -11.00
CA ALA A 52 -6.10 -3.31 -9.93
C ALA A 52 -6.04 -4.79 -9.50
N LYS A 53 -5.91 -5.72 -10.44
CA LYS A 53 -5.72 -7.15 -10.12
C LYS A 53 -4.43 -7.42 -9.37
N GLN A 54 -3.32 -6.76 -9.74
CA GLN A 54 -2.03 -6.92 -9.05
C GLN A 54 -2.08 -6.36 -7.63
N VAL A 55 -2.67 -5.17 -7.43
CA VAL A 55 -2.90 -4.60 -6.09
C VAL A 55 -3.78 -5.52 -5.24
N ALA A 56 -4.88 -6.02 -5.79
CA ALA A 56 -5.76 -6.95 -5.10
C ALA A 56 -5.02 -8.26 -4.71
N ASN A 57 -4.12 -8.75 -5.56
CA ASN A 57 -3.30 -9.92 -5.24
C ASN A 57 -2.37 -9.65 -4.05
N ILE A 58 -1.70 -8.50 -4.02
CA ILE A 58 -0.86 -8.10 -2.88
C ILE A 58 -1.68 -8.04 -1.60
N GLN A 59 -2.85 -7.38 -1.62
CA GLN A 59 -3.75 -7.30 -0.47
C GLN A 59 -4.23 -8.68 -0.01
N ASN A 60 -4.54 -9.58 -0.93
CA ASN A 60 -4.95 -10.95 -0.61
C ASN A 60 -3.81 -11.78 0.00
N LYS A 61 -2.57 -11.64 -0.49
CA LYS A 61 -1.39 -12.26 0.13
C LYS A 61 -1.21 -11.76 1.57
N VAL A 62 -1.35 -10.45 1.80
CA VAL A 62 -1.30 -9.87 3.15
C VAL A 62 -2.38 -10.45 4.05
N LYS A 63 -3.64 -10.43 3.60
CA LYS A 63 -4.77 -10.96 4.36
C LYS A 63 -4.55 -12.43 4.73
N LYS A 64 -4.14 -13.28 3.78
CA LYS A 64 -3.85 -14.70 4.03
C LYS A 64 -2.73 -14.89 5.05
N ALA A 65 -1.63 -14.15 4.93
CA ALA A 65 -0.54 -14.23 5.89
C ALA A 65 -1.00 -13.83 7.31
N MET A 66 -1.74 -12.73 7.44
CA MET A 66 -2.26 -12.28 8.74
C MET A 66 -3.24 -13.29 9.35
N MET A 67 -4.13 -13.87 8.54
CA MET A 67 -5.03 -14.95 8.99
C MET A 67 -4.26 -16.17 9.50
N ASN A 68 -3.09 -16.46 8.93
CA ASN A 68 -2.22 -17.56 9.36
C ASN A 68 -1.32 -17.18 10.56
N GLY A 69 -1.58 -16.07 11.24
CA GLY A 69 -0.85 -15.63 12.42
C GLY A 69 0.52 -14.99 12.11
N MET A 70 0.75 -14.57 10.86
CA MET A 70 2.00 -13.89 10.49
C MET A 70 2.14 -12.58 11.26
N PRO A 71 3.20 -12.40 12.07
CA PRO A 71 3.38 -11.19 12.84
C PRO A 71 3.78 -10.00 11.96
N ILE A 72 3.16 -8.84 12.22
CA ILE A 72 3.50 -7.57 11.53
C ILE A 72 4.88 -7.04 11.97
N ARG A 73 5.34 -7.41 13.17
CA ARG A 73 6.62 -7.00 13.77
C ARG A 73 7.38 -8.22 14.27
N SER A 74 8.71 -8.22 14.17
CA SER A 74 9.52 -9.26 14.80
C SER A 74 9.50 -9.12 16.33
N LYS A 75 9.59 -10.26 17.04
CA LYS A 75 9.83 -10.31 18.49
C LYS A 75 11.12 -9.60 18.92
N ASP A 76 12.07 -9.45 18.01
CA ASP A 76 13.37 -8.82 18.28
C ASP A 76 13.29 -7.29 18.36
N ILE A 77 12.17 -6.68 17.98
CA ILE A 77 12.03 -5.21 17.98
C ILE A 77 12.22 -4.59 19.37
N ALA A 78 11.88 -5.33 20.44
CA ALA A 78 12.09 -4.90 21.82
C ALA A 78 13.55 -4.97 22.27
N LYS A 79 14.35 -5.84 21.63
CA LYS A 79 15.78 -6.04 21.96
C LYS A 79 16.68 -5.16 21.10
N ASN A 80 16.41 -5.13 19.80
CA ASN A 80 17.11 -4.31 18.83
C ASN A 80 16.10 -3.89 17.74
N PRO A 81 15.66 -2.62 17.73
CA PRO A 81 14.67 -2.13 16.79
C PRO A 81 15.04 -2.33 15.32
N ASP A 82 16.31 -2.19 14.97
CA ASP A 82 16.76 -2.25 13.57
C ASP A 82 16.79 -3.69 13.05
N ILE A 83 17.28 -4.64 13.86
CA ILE A 83 17.17 -6.07 13.56
C ILE A 83 15.71 -6.50 13.51
N GLY A 84 14.88 -5.99 14.42
CA GLY A 84 13.45 -6.26 14.45
C GLY A 84 12.72 -5.80 13.19
N LYS A 85 13.04 -4.60 12.68
CA LYS A 85 12.54 -4.08 11.39
C LYS A 85 13.02 -4.95 10.23
N GLN A 86 14.31 -5.26 10.16
CA GLN A 86 14.90 -6.03 9.06
C GLN A 86 14.30 -7.43 8.96
N ARG A 87 14.13 -8.13 10.08
CA ARG A 87 13.47 -9.45 10.09
C ARG A 87 12.02 -9.38 9.67
N ALA A 88 11.28 -8.36 10.10
CA ALA A 88 9.92 -8.16 9.63
C ALA A 88 9.90 -7.90 8.11
N PHE A 89 10.81 -7.10 7.58
CA PHE A 89 10.95 -6.89 6.14
C PHE A 89 11.18 -8.20 5.39
N GLU A 90 12.20 -8.98 5.79
CA GLU A 90 12.56 -10.23 5.12
C GLU A 90 11.42 -11.24 5.12
N LEU A 91 10.72 -11.37 6.25
CA LEU A 91 9.56 -12.26 6.34
C LEU A 91 8.45 -11.88 5.36
N TRP A 92 8.12 -10.59 5.26
CA TRP A 92 7.08 -10.10 4.37
C TRP A 92 7.51 -10.08 2.90
N ASP A 93 8.76 -9.73 2.60
CA ASP A 93 9.33 -9.80 1.25
C ASP A 93 9.30 -11.23 0.72
N ASN A 94 9.63 -12.22 1.56
CA ASN A 94 9.51 -13.63 1.22
C ASN A 94 8.05 -14.04 0.90
N ILE A 95 7.06 -13.52 1.62
CA ILE A 95 5.64 -13.81 1.34
C ILE A 95 5.22 -13.23 -0.01
N PHE A 96 5.72 -12.05 -0.38
CA PHE A 96 5.39 -11.44 -1.67
C PHE A 96 6.06 -12.13 -2.85
N ASN A 97 7.29 -12.64 -2.67
CA ASN A 97 8.10 -13.25 -3.72
C ASN A 97 7.95 -14.78 -3.85
N LYS A 98 7.21 -15.44 -2.94
CA LYS A 98 6.68 -16.80 -3.14
C LYS A 98 5.45 -16.80 -4.02
#